data_AF-A0A8T4MJL1-F1
#
_entry.id   AF-A0A8T4MJL1-F1
#
_cell.length_a   1.000
_cell.length_b   1.000
_cell.length_c   1.000
_cell.angle_alpha   90.00
_cell.angle_beta   90.00
_cell.angle_gamma   90.00
#
_symmetry.space_group_name_H-M   'P 1'
#
loop_
_entity.id
_entity.type
_entity.pdbx_description
1 polymer ?
#
loop_
_entity_poly.entity_id
_entity_poly.type
_entity_poly.pdbx_seq_one_letter_code
_entity_poly.pdbx_strand_id
1 'polypeptide(L)' 'MKTIWKVFTWIFVICGLLAYGFGWIALFSNSKLWNIPTEFWFYDAIAAGIFALFFIIYSAHNKK' A
#
# COMPACT_ATOMS: atom_id res chain seq x y z
N MET A 1 -16.89 1.12 -16.39
CA MET A 1 -15.94 0.79 -15.30
C MET A 1 -15.43 -0.62 -15.55
N LYS A 2 -14.18 -0.81 -15.96
CA LYS A 2 -13.62 -2.18 -15.90
C LYS A 2 -13.39 -2.47 -14.42
N THR A 3 -14.28 -3.26 -13.81
CA THR A 3 -14.32 -3.63 -12.38
C THR A 3 -12.94 -4.01 -11.84
N ILE A 4 -12.10 -4.60 -12.69
CA ILE A 4 -10.71 -4.97 -12.46
C ILE A 4 -9.83 -3.85 -11.87
N TRP A 5 -9.88 -2.60 -12.40
CA TRP A 5 -8.97 -1.55 -11.92
C TRP A 5 -9.32 -1.08 -10.51
N LYS A 6 -10.61 -1.05 -10.19
CA LYS A 6 -11.10 -0.74 -8.84
C LYS A 6 -10.65 -1.82 -7.85
N VAL A 7 -10.66 -3.09 -8.25
CA VAL A 7 -10.17 -4.20 -7.42
C VAL A 7 -8.67 -4.04 -7.13
N PHE A 8 -7.85 -3.76 -8.16
CA PHE A 8 -6.42 -3.52 -7.97
C PHE A 8 -6.14 -2.34 -7.04
N THR A 9 -6.84 -1.22 -7.21
CA THR A 9 -6.74 -0.10 -6.26
C THR A 9 -6.98 -0.55 -4.83
N TRP A 10 -8.07 -1.26 -4.55
CA TRP A 10 -8.40 -1.68 -3.19
C TRP A 10 -7.38 -2.65 -2.60
N ILE A 11 -6.85 -3.58 -3.41
CA ILE A 11 -5.78 -4.48 -2.98
C ILE A 11 -4.55 -3.67 -2.54
N PHE A 12 -4.11 -2.71 -3.35
CA PHE A 12 -2.95 -1.88 -3.03
C PHE A 12 -3.19 -0.97 -1.82
N VAL A 13 -4.40 -0.42 -1.65
CA VAL A 13 -4.75 0.35 -0.44
C VAL A 13 -4.67 -0.53 0.80
N ILE A 14 -5.22 -1.75 0.75
CA ILE A 14 -5.18 -2.69 1.89
C ILE A 14 -3.74 -3.09 2.20
N CYS A 15 -2.93 -3.43 1.19
CA CYS A 15 -1.50 -3.74 1.38
C CYS A 15 -0.73 -2.56 2.00
N GLY A 16 -0.97 -1.33 1.53
CA GLY A 16 -0.34 -0.14 2.08
C GLY A 16 -0.71 0.11 3.54
N LEU A 17 -1.98 -0.06 3.89
CA LEU A 17 -2.45 0.06 5.29
C LEU A 17 -1.85 -1.02 6.19
N LEU A 18 -1.75 -2.27 5.71
CA LEU A 18 -1.13 -3.35 6.45
C LEU A 18 0.36 -3.09 6.68
N ALA A 19 1.10 -2.71 5.64
CA ALA A 19 2.53 -2.38 5.75
C ALA A 19 2.75 -1.22 6.73
N TYR A 20 1.91 -0.18 6.66
CA TYR A 20 1.95 0.94 7.60
C TYR A 20 1.69 0.49 9.04
N GLY A 21 0.69 -0.37 9.25
CA GLY A 21 0.39 -0.96 10.56
C GLY A 21 1.55 -1.77 11.11
N PHE A 22 2.16 -2.64 10.30
CA PHE A 22 3.34 -3.41 10.70
C PHE A 22 4.55 -2.51 11.00
N GLY A 23 4.76 -1.44 10.23
CA GLY A 23 5.80 -0.44 10.49
C GLY A 23 5.64 0.22 11.86
N TRP A 24 4.43 0.63 12.21
CA TRP A 24 4.16 1.18 13.55
C TRP A 24 4.35 0.16 14.67
N ILE A 25 3.87 -1.07 14.50
CA ILE A 25 4.05 -2.12 15.50
C ILE A 25 5.55 -2.40 15.71
N ALA A 26 6.33 -2.48 14.62
CA ALA A 26 7.78 -2.67 14.68
C ALA A 26 8.47 -1.50 15.40
N LEU A 27 8.03 -0.27 15.15
CA LEU A 27 8.55 0.94 15.78
C LEU A 27 8.28 0.95 17.28
N PHE A 28 7.04 0.68 17.71
CA PHE A 28 6.68 0.65 19.13
C PHE A 28 7.33 -0.50 19.90
N SER A 29 7.59 -1.63 19.25
CA SER A 29 8.22 -2.79 19.88
C SER A 29 9.75 -2.73 19.87
N ASN A 30 10.37 -1.68 19.30
CA ASN A 30 11.81 -1.61 19.03
C ASN A 30 12.36 -2.90 18.39
N SER A 31 11.53 -3.60 17.61
CA SER A 31 11.82 -4.94 17.12
C SER A 31 11.87 -4.95 15.59
N LYS A 32 12.79 -5.73 15.05
CA LYS A 32 12.79 -6.07 13.63
C LYS A 32 11.72 -7.13 13.40
N LEU A 33 10.53 -6.72 12.97
CA LEU A 33 9.47 -7.65 12.57
C LEU A 33 9.95 -8.46 11.35
N TRP A 34 9.99 -9.78 11.50
CA TRP A 34 10.49 -10.73 10.49
C TRP A 34 11.89 -10.41 9.95
N ASN A 35 12.77 -9.85 10.79
CA ASN A 35 14.13 -9.44 10.40
C ASN A 35 14.19 -8.34 9.33
N ILE A 36 13.06 -7.69 9.03
CA ILE A 36 12.95 -6.56 8.12
C ILE A 36 13.14 -5.27 8.94
N PRO A 37 14.11 -4.40 8.59
CA PRO A 37 14.25 -3.10 9.24
C PRO A 37 12.97 -2.28 9.16
N THR A 38 12.63 -1.60 10.26
CA THR A 38 11.37 -0.87 10.43
C THR A 38 11.08 0.14 9.31
N GLU A 39 12.13 0.78 8.78
CA GLU A 39 12.06 1.76 7.70
C GLU A 39 11.45 1.20 6.40
N PHE A 40 11.73 -0.07 6.08
CA PHE A 40 11.24 -0.69 4.84
C PHE A 40 9.72 -0.87 4.83
N TRP A 41 9.09 -1.09 5.99
CA TRP A 41 7.64 -1.17 6.10
C TRP A 41 6.95 0.13 5.69
N PHE A 42 7.55 1.27 6.02
CA PHE A 42 7.03 2.58 5.62
C PHE A 42 7.27 2.86 4.13
N TYR A 43 8.43 2.44 3.59
CA TYR A 43 8.69 2.55 2.16
C TYR A 43 7.70 1.72 1.32
N ASP A 44 7.42 0.48 1.75
CA ASP A 44 6.44 -0.38 1.10
C ASP A 44 5.01 0.20 1.18
N ALA A 45 4.65 0.81 2.32
CA ALA A 45 3.37 1.49 2.47
C ALA A 45 3.22 2.68 1.48
N ILE A 46 4.28 3.48 1.31
CA ILE A 46 4.30 4.59 0.36
C ILE A 46 4.21 4.07 -1.08
N ALA A 47 5.01 3.07 -1.44
CA ALA A 47 4.98 2.46 -2.77
C ALA A 47 3.58 1.93 -3.10
N ALA A 48 2.96 1.20 -2.16
CA ALA A 48 1.61 0.69 -2.34
C ALA A 48 0.57 1.81 -2.54
N GLY A 49 0.72 2.92 -1.80
CA GLY A 49 -0.09 4.13 -1.97
C GLY A 49 0.04 4.76 -3.37
N ILE A 50 1.26 4.84 -3.91
CA ILE A 50 1.51 5.37 -5.27
C ILE A 50 0.82 4.50 -6.32
N PHE A 51 0.94 3.17 -6.21
CA PHE A 51 0.26 2.25 -7.13
C PHE A 51 -1.26 2.32 -7.02
N ALA A 52 -1.81 2.42 -5.81
CA ALA A 52 -3.24 2.64 -5.61
C ALA A 52 -3.72 3.90 -6.34
N LEU A 53 -3.00 5.02 -6.19
CA LEU A 53 -3.29 6.29 -6.85
C LEU A 53 -3.21 6.17 -8.38
N PHE A 54 -2.20 5.47 -8.90
CA PHE A 54 -2.06 5.20 -10.32
C PHE A 54 -3.29 4.46 -10.89
N PHE A 55 -3.73 3.39 -10.22
CA PHE A 55 -4.92 2.65 -10.67
C PHE A 55 -6.21 3.46 -10.58
N ILE A 56 -6.33 4.36 -9.60
CA ILE A 56 -7.46 5.30 -9.49
C ILE A 56 -7.48 6.25 -10.69
N ILE A 57 -6.35 6.90 -10.98
CA ILE A 57 -6.21 7.85 -12.09
C ILE A 57 -6.48 7.14 -13.42
N TYR A 58 -5.86 5.98 -13.63
CA TYR A 58 -6.07 5.19 -14.83
C TYR A 58 -7.54 4.75 -14.99
N SER A 59 -8.19 4.32 -13.90
CA SER A 59 -9.62 4.00 -13.89
C SER A 59 -10.51 5.20 -14.21
N ALA A 60 -10.11 6.42 -13.81
CA ALA A 60 -10.83 7.64 -14.13
C ALA A 60 -10.64 8.04 -15.61
N HIS A 61 -9.44 7.86 -16.16
CA HIS A 61 -9.14 8.19 -17.55
C HIS A 61 -9.80 7.22 -18.54
N ASN A 62 -9.82 5.92 -18.23
CA ASN A 62 -10.40 4.84 -19.05
C ASN A 62 -11.95 4.76 -18.96
N LYS A 63 -12.59 5.80 -18.42
CA LYS A 63 -14.05 6.00 -18.43
C LYS A 63 -14.51 6.91 -19.59
N LYS A 64 -13.59 7.60 -20.27
CA LYS A 64 -13.84 8.24 -21.56
C LYS A 64 -13.76 7.20 -22.67
#